data_AF-A0AAN7CYB3-F1
#
_entry.id   AF-A0AAN7CYB3-F1
#
_cell.length_a   1.000
_cell.length_b   1.000
_cell.length_c   1.000
_cell.angle_alpha   90.00
_cell.angle_beta   90.00
_cell.angle_gamma   90.00
#
_symmetry.space_group_name_H-M   'P 1'
#
loop_
_entity.id
_entity.type
_entity.pdbx_description
1 polymer ?
#
loop_
_entity_poly.entity_id
_entity_poly.type
_entity_poly.pdbx_seq_one_letter_code
_entity_poly.pdbx_strand_id
1 'polypeptide(L)'
;MSVKIERETTTMKEAVRDAVLDHVANKGGIVGHAAEAVAEAAHGQLPGTTGKHPISAVVGTALTGGRKNAGTKGYLAAYLQQLEDHPLRTKMLTAGTLAGSQELLASWLAKDRNKHGNYFTSRVPKMATYGALVSAPLGHFLIWLLQKIFSGRTSLRAKILQILFSNLVIAPIQNAVYLVAMSIIAGARTFRQVKATVRTSFWKVMRVSWITSPICLAFAQKFLPESTWVPFFNLVSFIIGTYINTITKKKRLAALRKKHFGEGRASGGSTIGGPRPEDYPPLGPNPPY
;
A
#
# COMPACT_ATOMS: atom_id res chain seq x y z
N MET A 1 -20.62 24.63 25.67
CA MET A 1 -19.61 23.86 24.90
C MET A 1 -19.89 23.86 23.40
N SER A 2 -21.15 23.81 22.93
CA SER A 2 -21.50 23.85 21.49
C SER A 2 -21.16 25.15 20.75
N VAL A 3 -21.37 26.32 21.37
CA VAL A 3 -21.17 27.62 20.69
C VAL A 3 -19.70 27.88 20.32
N LYS A 4 -18.75 27.29 21.07
CA LYS A 4 -17.32 27.42 20.80
C LYS A 4 -16.88 26.55 19.61
N ILE A 5 -17.46 25.36 19.47
CA ILE A 5 -17.18 24.42 18.37
C ILE A 5 -17.75 24.95 17.04
N GLU A 6 -18.93 25.58 17.09
CA GLU A 6 -19.57 26.16 15.92
C GLU A 6 -18.85 27.43 15.44
N ARG A 7 -18.33 28.25 16.36
CA ARG A 7 -17.42 29.35 16.02
C ARG A 7 -16.11 28.82 15.43
N GLU A 8 -15.44 27.85 16.06
CA GLU A 8 -14.19 27.27 15.55
C GLU A 8 -14.34 26.62 14.17
N THR A 9 -15.46 25.95 13.88
CA THR A 9 -15.76 25.39 12.55
C THR A 9 -16.08 26.46 11.51
N THR A 10 -16.67 27.58 11.90
CA THR A 10 -16.93 28.72 11.01
C THR A 10 -15.63 29.46 10.68
N THR A 11 -14.78 29.71 11.69
CA THR A 11 -13.45 30.33 11.51
C THR A 11 -12.52 29.44 10.68
N MET A 12 -12.61 28.12 10.82
CA MET A 12 -11.82 27.18 10.00
C MET A 12 -12.34 27.12 8.56
N LYS A 13 -13.66 27.21 8.32
CA LYS A 13 -14.24 27.31 6.98
C LYS A 13 -13.85 28.63 6.30
N GLU A 14 -13.81 29.73 7.04
CA GLU A 14 -13.38 31.04 6.55
C GLU A 14 -11.87 31.06 6.27
N ALA A 15 -11.04 30.52 7.16
CA ALA A 15 -9.60 30.40 6.93
C ALA A 15 -9.26 29.50 5.73
N VAL A 16 -10.02 28.43 5.52
CA VAL A 16 -9.90 27.57 4.33
C VAL A 16 -10.40 28.29 3.08
N ARG A 17 -11.52 29.02 3.16
CA ARG A 17 -12.03 29.82 2.04
C ARG A 17 -11.02 30.90 1.64
N ASP A 18 -10.46 31.62 2.61
CA ASP A 18 -9.54 32.72 2.37
C ASP A 18 -8.18 32.18 1.88
N ALA A 19 -7.69 31.05 2.41
CA ALA A 19 -6.53 30.36 1.86
C ALA A 19 -6.76 29.84 0.42
N VAL A 20 -8.00 29.43 0.10
CA VAL A 20 -8.39 29.04 -1.26
C VAL A 20 -8.48 30.26 -2.18
N LEU A 21 -8.99 31.40 -1.71
CA LEU A 21 -9.07 32.65 -2.48
C LEU A 21 -7.69 33.27 -2.73
N ASP A 22 -6.79 33.22 -1.73
CA ASP A 22 -5.39 33.66 -1.83
C ASP A 22 -4.59 32.75 -2.79
N HIS A 23 -4.95 31.46 -2.86
CA HIS A 23 -4.41 30.51 -3.83
C HIS A 23 -5.00 30.65 -5.24
N VAL A 24 -6.25 31.12 -5.36
CA VAL A 24 -6.92 31.43 -6.65
C VAL A 24 -6.33 32.68 -7.32
N ALA A 25 -5.73 33.61 -6.57
CA ALA A 25 -5.11 34.81 -7.09
C ALA A 25 -3.81 34.55 -7.89
N ASN A 26 -3.13 33.42 -7.68
CA ASN A 26 -1.86 33.09 -8.32
C ASN A 26 -2.07 32.12 -9.50
N LYS A 27 -2.26 32.68 -10.70
CA LYS A 27 -2.57 31.93 -11.93
C LYS A 27 -1.36 31.15 -12.46
N GLY A 28 -1.54 29.83 -12.62
CA GLY A 28 -0.76 29.05 -13.60
C GLY A 28 -0.59 27.56 -13.28
N GLY A 29 -1.40 26.70 -13.92
CA GLY A 29 -1.15 25.25 -14.02
C GLY A 29 -2.00 24.37 -13.10
N ILE A 30 -2.35 23.16 -13.58
CA ILE A 30 -3.03 21.99 -12.97
C ILE A 30 -4.39 22.25 -12.26
N VAL A 31 -4.57 23.40 -11.61
CA VAL A 31 -5.70 23.79 -10.77
C VAL A 31 -6.92 24.28 -11.56
N GLY A 32 -6.76 24.72 -12.81
CA GLY A 32 -7.89 25.07 -13.69
C GLY A 32 -8.88 23.91 -13.86
N HIS A 33 -8.36 22.68 -13.95
CA HIS A 33 -9.17 21.46 -14.00
C HIS A 33 -9.81 21.09 -12.65
N ALA A 34 -9.18 21.47 -11.53
CA ALA A 34 -9.74 21.26 -10.20
C ALA A 34 -10.89 22.23 -9.89
N ALA A 35 -10.79 23.48 -10.34
CA ALA A 35 -11.86 24.48 -10.18
C ALA A 35 -13.10 24.13 -11.04
N GLU A 36 -12.91 23.67 -12.27
CA GLU A 36 -14.01 23.12 -13.09
C GLU A 36 -14.65 21.89 -12.43
N ALA A 37 -13.86 20.96 -11.89
CA ALA A 37 -14.36 19.75 -11.23
C ALA A 37 -15.15 20.05 -9.94
N VAL A 38 -14.78 21.10 -9.20
CA VAL A 38 -15.51 21.58 -8.02
C VAL A 38 -16.84 22.24 -8.42
N ALA A 39 -16.86 23.03 -9.49
CA ALA A 39 -18.09 23.62 -10.02
C ALA A 39 -19.07 22.57 -10.59
N GLU A 40 -18.55 21.55 -11.28
CA GLU A 40 -19.35 20.46 -11.84
C GLU A 40 -19.93 19.54 -10.75
N ALA A 41 -19.18 19.28 -9.67
CA ALA A 41 -19.67 18.52 -8.52
C ALA A 41 -20.67 19.28 -7.64
N ALA A 42 -20.66 20.62 -7.66
CA ALA A 42 -21.64 21.45 -6.95
C ALA A 42 -23.01 21.53 -7.66
N HIS A 43 -23.05 21.31 -8.99
CA HIS A 43 -24.27 21.48 -9.80
C HIS A 43 -24.71 20.25 -10.61
N GLY A 44 -23.88 19.22 -10.75
CA GLY A 44 -24.12 18.09 -11.64
C GLY A 44 -24.57 16.79 -10.96
N GLN A 45 -25.71 16.23 -11.36
CA GLN A 45 -26.07 14.83 -11.09
C GLN A 45 -25.19 13.90 -11.93
N LEU A 46 -24.02 13.50 -11.41
CA LEU A 46 -23.18 12.48 -12.05
C LEU A 46 -23.83 11.09 -11.91
N PRO A 47 -23.85 10.26 -12.97
CA PRO A 47 -24.36 8.89 -12.89
C PRO A 47 -23.62 8.09 -11.80
N GLY A 48 -24.35 7.50 -10.85
CA GLY A 48 -23.78 6.69 -9.78
C GLY A 48 -23.44 7.43 -8.47
N THR A 49 -23.55 8.76 -8.43
CA THR A 49 -23.50 9.52 -7.16
C THR A 49 -24.82 10.25 -6.95
N THR A 50 -25.57 9.91 -5.91
CA THR A 50 -26.91 10.49 -5.63
C THR A 50 -26.87 11.93 -5.08
N GLY A 51 -25.76 12.68 -5.28
CA GLY A 51 -25.57 14.03 -4.73
C GLY A 51 -25.43 14.09 -3.20
N LYS A 52 -25.58 12.97 -2.48
CA LYS A 52 -25.53 12.90 -1.01
C LYS A 52 -24.11 13.00 -0.40
N HIS A 53 -23.07 12.95 -1.23
CA HIS A 53 -21.67 12.94 -0.79
C HIS A 53 -20.80 13.89 -1.65
N PRO A 54 -20.83 15.20 -1.37
CA PRO A 54 -20.22 16.23 -2.23
C PRO A 54 -18.70 16.06 -2.37
N ILE A 55 -18.00 15.67 -1.30
CA ILE A 55 -16.54 15.42 -1.36
C ILE A 55 -16.22 14.25 -2.28
N SER A 56 -16.97 13.16 -2.19
CA SER A 56 -16.76 11.99 -3.05
C SER A 56 -17.10 12.27 -4.52
N ALA A 57 -18.09 13.13 -4.77
CA ALA A 57 -18.43 13.59 -6.10
C ALA A 57 -17.32 14.47 -6.69
N VAL A 58 -16.76 15.40 -5.92
CA VAL A 58 -15.61 16.24 -6.34
C VAL A 58 -14.39 15.38 -6.65
N VAL A 59 -14.01 14.48 -5.73
CA VAL A 59 -12.84 13.60 -5.90
C VAL A 59 -13.05 12.63 -7.06
N GLY A 60 -14.25 12.06 -7.16
CA GLY A 60 -14.63 11.18 -8.28
C GLY A 60 -14.52 11.91 -9.62
N THR A 61 -15.09 13.12 -9.72
CA THR A 61 -15.05 13.98 -10.91
C THR A 61 -13.61 14.35 -11.28
N ALA A 62 -12.77 14.72 -10.31
CA ALA A 62 -11.37 15.03 -10.57
C ALA A 62 -10.58 13.82 -11.09
N LEU A 63 -10.87 12.62 -10.57
CA LEU A 63 -10.18 11.39 -10.97
C LEU A 63 -10.68 10.81 -12.30
N THR A 64 -11.97 10.95 -12.61
CA THR A 64 -12.57 10.37 -13.82
C THR A 64 -12.79 11.39 -14.93
N GLY A 65 -12.63 12.69 -14.65
CA GLY A 65 -12.94 13.81 -15.54
C GLY A 65 -14.44 14.09 -15.72
N GLY A 66 -15.27 13.63 -14.78
CA GLY A 66 -16.68 14.02 -14.70
C GLY A 66 -17.55 13.56 -15.86
N ARG A 67 -18.57 14.36 -16.18
CA ARG A 67 -19.55 14.06 -17.23
C ARG A 67 -18.95 14.20 -18.64
N LYS A 68 -17.90 15.01 -18.80
CA LYS A 68 -17.12 15.15 -20.05
C LYS A 68 -16.48 13.82 -20.50
N ASN A 69 -16.18 12.93 -19.54
CA ASN A 69 -15.67 11.58 -19.78
C ASN A 69 -16.74 10.48 -19.59
N ALA A 70 -18.01 10.84 -19.41
CA ALA A 70 -19.09 9.86 -19.35
C ALA A 70 -19.23 9.18 -20.73
N GLY A 71 -18.86 7.90 -20.81
CA GLY A 71 -18.86 7.12 -22.05
C GLY A 71 -17.48 6.92 -22.69
N THR A 72 -16.41 7.56 -22.20
CA THR A 72 -15.04 7.21 -22.58
C THR A 72 -14.57 5.97 -21.82
N LYS A 73 -13.60 5.22 -22.36
CA LYS A 73 -12.94 4.14 -21.60
C LYS A 73 -12.18 4.78 -20.42
N GLY A 74 -12.83 4.88 -19.26
CA GLY A 74 -12.22 5.44 -18.05
C GLY A 74 -10.92 4.73 -17.67
N TYR A 75 -10.07 5.36 -16.85
CA TYR A 75 -8.74 4.83 -16.51
C TYR A 75 -8.77 3.38 -16.00
N LEU A 76 -9.80 3.01 -15.24
CA LEU A 76 -10.00 1.62 -14.82
C LEU A 76 -10.26 0.69 -16.02
N ALA A 77 -11.11 1.09 -16.95
CA ALA A 77 -11.37 0.30 -18.16
C ALA A 77 -10.12 0.17 -19.04
N ALA A 78 -9.33 1.24 -19.19
CA ALA A 78 -8.05 1.18 -19.89
C ALA A 78 -7.04 0.26 -19.18
N TYR A 79 -6.97 0.31 -17.85
CA TYR A 79 -6.15 -0.61 -17.06
C TYR A 79 -6.60 -2.06 -17.20
N LEU A 80 -7.89 -2.33 -17.12
CA LEU A 80 -8.46 -3.67 -17.30
C LEU A 80 -8.19 -4.21 -18.70
N GLN A 81 -8.33 -3.37 -19.73
CA GLN A 81 -7.95 -3.73 -21.09
C GLN A 81 -6.46 -4.09 -21.20
N GLN A 82 -5.57 -3.28 -20.63
CA GLN A 82 -4.13 -3.61 -20.59
C GLN A 82 -3.84 -4.88 -19.79
N LEU A 83 -4.64 -5.19 -18.77
CA LEU A 83 -4.50 -6.40 -17.98
C LEU A 83 -4.93 -7.65 -18.75
N GLU A 84 -5.85 -7.51 -19.71
CA GLU A 84 -6.32 -8.57 -20.59
C GLU A 84 -5.40 -8.76 -21.81
N ASP A 85 -5.07 -7.68 -22.51
CA ASP A 85 -4.24 -7.69 -23.73
C ASP A 85 -2.76 -8.00 -23.42
N HIS A 86 -2.25 -7.49 -22.30
CA HIS A 86 -0.82 -7.58 -21.93
C HIS A 86 -0.63 -7.97 -20.45
N PRO A 87 -1.14 -9.14 -20.03
CA PRO A 87 -1.31 -9.49 -18.62
C PRO A 87 -0.01 -9.50 -17.82
N LEU A 88 1.08 -10.01 -18.39
CA LEU A 88 2.37 -10.07 -17.71
C LEU A 88 2.95 -8.67 -17.52
N ARG A 89 3.07 -7.88 -18.59
CA ARG A 89 3.59 -6.51 -18.56
C ARG A 89 2.82 -5.64 -17.58
N THR A 90 1.49 -5.67 -17.64
CA THR A 90 0.63 -4.88 -16.77
C THR A 90 0.82 -5.28 -15.31
N LYS A 91 0.85 -6.59 -15.00
CA LYS A 91 1.14 -7.07 -13.64
C LYS A 91 2.52 -6.65 -13.14
N MET A 92 3.55 -6.67 -13.99
CA MET A 92 4.90 -6.22 -13.63
C MET A 92 4.92 -4.73 -13.28
N LEU A 93 4.35 -3.88 -14.13
CA LEU A 93 4.28 -2.44 -13.90
C LEU A 93 3.48 -2.12 -12.64
N THR A 94 2.33 -2.76 -12.45
CA THR A 94 1.50 -2.57 -11.25
C THR A 94 2.22 -3.04 -9.99
N ALA A 95 2.78 -4.25 -9.98
CA ALA A 95 3.46 -4.79 -8.81
C ALA A 95 4.69 -3.98 -8.41
N GLY A 96 5.51 -3.54 -9.38
CA GLY A 96 6.66 -2.68 -9.11
C GLY A 96 6.26 -1.30 -8.57
N THR A 97 5.27 -0.68 -9.20
CA THR A 97 4.75 0.63 -8.75
C THR A 97 4.20 0.55 -7.33
N LEU A 98 3.38 -0.46 -7.05
CA LEU A 98 2.81 -0.67 -5.71
C LEU A 98 3.92 -0.97 -4.70
N ALA A 99 4.82 -1.91 -4.96
CA ALA A 99 5.87 -2.26 -4.01
C ALA A 99 6.82 -1.09 -3.69
N GLY A 100 7.22 -0.30 -4.69
CA GLY A 100 8.00 0.92 -4.50
C GLY A 100 7.23 1.96 -3.67
N SER A 101 5.97 2.19 -4.01
CA SER A 101 5.12 3.14 -3.30
C SER A 101 4.85 2.72 -1.86
N GLN A 102 4.66 1.41 -1.59
CA GLN A 102 4.53 0.87 -0.24
C GLN A 102 5.77 1.15 0.60
N GLU A 103 6.97 0.93 0.05
CA GLU A 103 8.23 1.20 0.77
C GLU A 103 8.43 2.69 1.04
N LEU A 104 8.06 3.55 0.08
CA LEU A 104 8.13 5.00 0.24
C LEU A 104 7.17 5.49 1.33
N LEU A 105 5.89 5.10 1.25
CA LEU A 105 4.88 5.47 2.24
C LEU A 105 5.21 4.90 3.62
N ALA A 106 5.66 3.65 3.70
CA ALA A 106 6.06 3.05 4.97
C ALA A 106 7.26 3.77 5.59
N SER A 107 8.21 4.23 4.76
CA SER A 107 9.35 5.02 5.24
C SER A 107 8.90 6.38 5.77
N TRP A 108 7.97 7.04 5.07
CA TRP A 108 7.37 8.29 5.53
C TRP A 108 6.59 8.12 6.86
N LEU A 109 5.69 7.14 6.93
CA LEU A 109 4.88 6.86 8.13
C LEU A 109 5.71 6.41 9.35
N ALA A 110 6.82 5.70 9.10
CA ALA A 110 7.73 5.28 10.16
C ALA A 110 8.75 6.35 10.56
N LYS A 111 8.79 7.48 9.84
CA LYS A 111 9.85 8.49 9.95
C LYS A 111 11.27 7.91 9.72
N ASP A 112 11.36 6.90 8.85
CA ASP A 112 12.59 6.21 8.48
C ASP A 112 13.32 6.98 7.38
N ARG A 113 14.13 7.98 7.78
CA ARG A 113 14.87 8.86 6.87
C ARG A 113 16.20 8.24 6.46
N ASN A 114 16.67 8.54 5.24
CA ASN A 114 18.03 8.24 4.82
C ASN A 114 19.03 9.26 5.41
N LYS A 115 20.32 9.08 5.09
CA LYS A 115 21.41 9.98 5.50
C LYS A 115 21.24 11.45 5.07
N HIS A 116 20.45 11.70 4.02
CA HIS A 116 20.16 13.04 3.48
C HIS A 116 18.82 13.60 3.98
N GLY A 117 18.18 12.96 4.96
CA GLY A 117 16.92 13.43 5.55
C GLY A 117 15.65 13.15 4.75
N ASN A 118 15.76 12.49 3.58
CA ASN A 118 14.60 12.18 2.74
C ASN A 118 14.09 10.73 2.96
N TYR A 119 12.84 10.48 2.56
CA TYR A 119 12.19 9.17 2.71
C TYR A 119 12.42 8.23 1.51
N PHE A 120 13.04 8.73 0.43
CA PHE A 120 13.43 7.94 -0.72
C PHE A 120 14.73 7.19 -0.41
N THR A 121 14.57 6.07 0.30
CA THR A 121 15.70 5.22 0.67
C THR A 121 16.12 4.32 -0.50
N SER A 122 17.32 3.75 -0.46
CA SER A 122 17.79 2.76 -1.45
C SER A 122 16.93 1.49 -1.50
N ARG A 123 15.99 1.31 -0.56
CA ARG A 123 15.03 0.20 -0.57
C ARG A 123 13.87 0.44 -1.52
N VAL A 124 13.48 1.68 -1.78
CA VAL A 124 12.36 2.01 -2.68
C VAL A 124 12.59 1.45 -4.09
N PRO A 125 13.70 1.76 -4.80
CA PRO A 125 13.94 1.19 -6.12
C PRO A 125 14.15 -0.33 -6.09
N LYS A 126 14.71 -0.89 -5.00
CA LYS A 126 14.84 -2.35 -4.83
C LYS A 126 13.50 -3.04 -4.71
N MET A 127 12.56 -2.46 -3.96
CA MET A 127 11.20 -2.97 -3.83
C MET A 127 10.42 -2.87 -5.13
N ALA A 128 10.57 -1.76 -5.86
CA ALA A 128 9.98 -1.62 -7.18
C ALA A 128 10.52 -2.69 -8.15
N THR A 129 11.83 -2.90 -8.16
CA THR A 129 12.48 -3.93 -8.99
C THR A 129 12.02 -5.33 -8.60
N TYR A 130 11.93 -5.63 -7.30
CA TYR A 130 11.40 -6.89 -6.81
C TYR A 130 9.95 -7.12 -7.28
N GLY A 131 9.08 -6.13 -7.10
CA GLY A 131 7.69 -6.21 -7.52
C GLY A 131 7.56 -6.50 -9.02
N ALA A 132 8.29 -5.73 -9.83
CA ALA A 132 8.21 -5.82 -11.29
C ALA A 132 8.89 -7.06 -11.87
N LEU A 133 10.10 -7.40 -11.43
CA LEU A 133 10.94 -8.40 -12.11
C LEU A 133 10.95 -9.77 -11.42
N VAL A 134 10.51 -9.85 -10.17
CA VAL A 134 10.52 -11.11 -9.41
C VAL A 134 9.10 -11.53 -9.04
N SER A 135 8.39 -10.70 -8.28
CA SER A 135 7.09 -11.06 -7.70
C SER A 135 6.03 -11.30 -8.77
N ALA A 136 5.86 -10.35 -9.70
CA ALA A 136 4.83 -10.47 -10.74
C ALA A 136 5.10 -11.61 -11.74
N PRO A 137 6.32 -11.77 -12.31
CA PRO A 137 6.60 -12.88 -13.22
C PRO A 137 6.46 -14.25 -12.55
N LEU A 138 6.96 -14.40 -11.32
CA LEU A 138 6.81 -15.64 -10.56
C LEU A 138 5.34 -15.97 -10.32
N GLY A 139 4.55 -15.00 -9.84
CA GLY A 139 3.13 -15.20 -9.61
C GLY A 139 2.36 -15.53 -10.88
N HIS A 140 2.67 -14.85 -11.98
CA HIS A 140 2.06 -15.13 -13.28
C HIS A 140 2.35 -16.57 -13.73
N PHE A 141 3.61 -16.98 -13.68
CA PHE A 141 4.03 -18.33 -14.06
C PHE A 141 3.41 -19.41 -13.18
N LEU A 142 3.40 -19.24 -11.86
CA LEU A 142 2.84 -20.22 -10.92
C LEU A 142 1.33 -20.39 -11.08
N ILE A 143 0.59 -19.31 -11.34
CA ILE A 143 -0.84 -19.39 -11.62
C ILE A 143 -1.08 -20.02 -12.99
N TRP A 144 -0.29 -19.68 -14.01
CA TRP A 144 -0.35 -20.36 -15.31
C TRP A 144 -0.12 -21.87 -15.15
N LEU A 145 0.87 -22.28 -14.37
CA LEU A 145 1.16 -23.68 -14.08
C LEU A 145 -0.02 -24.36 -13.36
N LEU A 146 -0.62 -23.70 -12.36
CA LEU A 146 -1.82 -24.18 -11.69
C LEU A 146 -2.97 -24.38 -12.68
N GLN A 147 -3.25 -23.40 -13.55
CA GLN A 147 -4.32 -23.51 -14.54
C GLN A 147 -4.03 -24.62 -15.55
N LYS A 148 -2.77 -24.82 -15.94
CA LYS A 148 -2.35 -25.91 -16.84
C LYS A 148 -2.53 -27.29 -16.18
N ILE A 149 -2.20 -27.44 -14.90
CA ILE A 149 -2.36 -28.72 -14.18
C ILE A 149 -3.83 -29.11 -14.04
N PHE A 150 -4.73 -28.13 -13.89
CA PHE A 150 -6.16 -28.33 -13.68
C PHE A 150 -7.00 -28.08 -14.94
N SER A 151 -6.38 -27.89 -16.10
CA SER A 151 -7.08 -27.63 -17.36
C SER A 151 -8.05 -28.77 -17.70
N GLY A 152 -9.28 -28.43 -18.11
CA GLY A 152 -10.30 -29.40 -18.45
C GLY A 152 -10.97 -30.09 -17.25
N ARG A 153 -10.59 -29.77 -16.00
CA ARG A 153 -11.25 -30.32 -14.81
C ARG A 153 -12.30 -29.36 -14.25
N THR A 154 -13.57 -29.63 -14.52
CA THR A 154 -14.69 -28.75 -14.12
C THR A 154 -15.46 -29.19 -12.88
N SER A 155 -15.19 -30.41 -12.37
CA SER A 155 -15.92 -30.97 -11.22
C SER A 155 -15.70 -30.17 -9.94
N LEU A 156 -16.67 -30.20 -9.02
CA LEU A 156 -16.54 -29.56 -7.71
C LEU A 156 -15.29 -30.04 -6.95
N ARG A 157 -15.02 -31.35 -7.00
CA ARG A 157 -13.80 -31.95 -6.44
C ARG A 157 -12.53 -31.33 -7.03
N ALA A 158 -12.49 -31.12 -8.35
CA ALA A 158 -11.35 -30.50 -9.00
C ALA A 158 -11.15 -29.04 -8.59
N LYS A 159 -12.24 -28.26 -8.47
CA LYS A 159 -12.18 -26.87 -7.99
C LYS A 159 -11.66 -26.79 -6.55
N ILE A 160 -12.13 -27.66 -5.66
CA ILE A 160 -11.63 -27.75 -4.28
C ILE A 160 -10.14 -28.10 -4.27
N LEU A 161 -9.73 -29.12 -5.04
CA LEU A 161 -8.33 -29.53 -5.11
C LEU A 161 -7.42 -28.44 -5.70
N GLN A 162 -7.91 -27.67 -6.67
CA GLN A 162 -7.21 -26.52 -7.24
C GLN A 162 -6.98 -25.42 -6.21
N ILE A 163 -8.00 -25.12 -5.38
CA ILE A 163 -7.88 -24.15 -4.28
C ILE A 163 -6.88 -24.64 -3.23
N LEU A 164 -6.93 -25.91 -2.87
CA LEU A 164 -5.97 -26.51 -1.93
C LEU A 164 -4.55 -26.46 -2.48
N PHE A 165 -4.34 -26.81 -3.75
CA PHE A 165 -3.02 -26.73 -4.38
C PHE A 165 -2.50 -25.28 -4.42
N SER A 166 -3.38 -24.32 -4.75
CA SER A 166 -3.04 -22.90 -4.70
C SER A 166 -2.56 -22.46 -3.31
N ASN A 167 -3.28 -22.87 -2.25
CA ASN A 167 -2.97 -22.47 -0.88
C ASN A 167 -1.80 -23.23 -0.23
N LEU A 168 -1.58 -24.49 -0.62
CA LEU A 168 -0.60 -25.38 0.02
C LEU A 168 0.69 -25.53 -0.77
N VAL A 169 0.72 -25.11 -2.05
CA VAL A 169 1.92 -25.18 -2.90
C VAL A 169 2.28 -23.80 -3.42
N ILE A 170 1.37 -23.14 -4.14
CA ILE A 170 1.67 -21.86 -4.79
C ILE A 170 1.95 -20.75 -3.77
N ALA A 171 1.05 -20.54 -2.80
CA ALA A 171 1.21 -19.50 -1.80
C ALA A 171 2.48 -19.67 -0.92
N PRO A 172 2.84 -20.89 -0.44
CA PRO A 172 4.11 -21.14 0.22
C PRO A 172 5.34 -20.75 -0.59
N ILE A 173 5.39 -21.08 -1.88
CA ILE A 173 6.51 -20.73 -2.77
C ILE A 173 6.62 -19.20 -2.88
N GLN A 174 5.51 -18.52 -3.15
CA GLN A 174 5.48 -17.06 -3.25
C GLN A 174 5.92 -16.38 -1.96
N ASN A 175 5.41 -16.84 -0.81
CA ASN A 175 5.76 -16.28 0.50
C ASN A 175 7.22 -16.55 0.88
N ALA A 176 7.78 -17.71 0.51
CA ALA A 176 9.19 -18.01 0.73
C ALA A 176 10.08 -17.07 -0.10
N VAL A 177 9.80 -16.91 -1.39
CA VAL A 177 10.55 -15.99 -2.27
C VAL A 177 10.45 -14.56 -1.77
N TYR A 178 9.26 -14.12 -1.36
CA TYR A 178 9.05 -12.81 -0.75
C TYR A 178 9.94 -12.61 0.48
N LEU A 179 9.95 -13.58 1.42
CA LEU A 179 10.77 -13.46 2.63
C LEU A 179 12.27 -13.47 2.36
N VAL A 180 12.72 -14.24 1.38
CA VAL A 180 14.11 -14.22 0.90
C VAL A 180 14.46 -12.83 0.36
N ALA A 181 13.65 -12.31 -0.57
CA ALA A 181 13.87 -11.00 -1.16
C ALA A 181 13.85 -9.88 -0.11
N MET A 182 12.87 -9.89 0.80
CA MET A 182 12.78 -8.95 1.91
C MET A 182 14.02 -8.98 2.80
N SER A 183 14.55 -10.17 3.10
CA SER A 183 15.77 -10.32 3.91
C SER A 183 16.99 -9.70 3.21
N ILE A 184 17.16 -9.98 1.91
CA ILE A 184 18.25 -9.43 1.09
C ILE A 184 18.13 -7.91 0.98
N ILE A 185 16.94 -7.38 0.70
CA ILE A 185 16.70 -5.93 0.60
C ILE A 185 16.90 -5.24 1.96
N ALA A 186 16.59 -5.93 3.06
CA ALA A 186 16.86 -5.44 4.41
C ALA A 186 18.36 -5.40 4.75
N GLY A 187 19.21 -6.07 3.98
CA GLY A 187 20.67 -6.04 4.11
C GLY A 187 21.31 -7.38 4.52
N ALA A 188 20.57 -8.49 4.54
CA ALA A 188 21.15 -9.80 4.82
C ALA A 188 22.22 -10.13 3.78
N ARG A 189 23.41 -10.53 4.26
CA ARG A 189 24.59 -10.86 3.41
C ARG A 189 24.93 -12.35 3.42
N THR A 190 24.36 -13.12 4.35
CA THR A 190 24.68 -14.55 4.49
C THR A 190 23.43 -15.43 4.39
N PHE A 191 23.59 -16.64 3.88
CA PHE A 191 22.52 -17.64 3.82
C PHE A 191 21.89 -17.91 5.20
N ARG A 192 22.70 -17.88 6.26
CA ARG A 192 22.21 -18.09 7.64
C ARG A 192 21.22 -17.01 8.08
N GLN A 193 21.48 -15.73 7.74
CA GLN A 193 20.57 -14.61 8.04
C GLN A 193 19.25 -14.73 7.26
N VAL A 194 19.34 -15.09 5.98
CA VAL A 194 18.16 -15.31 5.13
C VAL A 194 17.33 -16.48 5.66
N LYS A 195 17.96 -17.63 5.94
CA LYS A 195 17.31 -18.81 6.50
C LYS A 195 16.64 -18.51 7.84
N ALA A 196 17.28 -17.75 8.72
CA ALA A 196 16.69 -17.33 9.99
C ALA A 196 15.44 -16.46 9.76
N THR A 197 15.51 -15.48 8.85
CA THR A 197 14.39 -14.61 8.50
C THR A 197 13.19 -15.42 7.99
N VAL A 198 13.44 -16.34 7.06
CA VAL A 198 12.40 -17.21 6.50
C VAL A 198 11.79 -18.06 7.62
N ARG A 199 12.61 -18.77 8.42
CA ARG A 199 12.10 -19.65 9.48
C ARG A 199 11.24 -18.92 10.51
N THR A 200 11.62 -17.70 10.89
CA THR A 200 10.90 -16.92 11.91
C THR A 200 9.63 -16.24 11.39
N SER A 201 9.59 -15.90 10.10
CA SER A 201 8.50 -15.10 9.52
C SER A 201 7.54 -15.91 8.66
N PHE A 202 7.93 -17.07 8.16
CA PHE A 202 7.14 -17.87 7.21
C PHE A 202 5.73 -18.15 7.72
N TRP A 203 5.60 -18.78 8.89
CA TRP A 203 4.29 -19.09 9.46
C TRP A 203 3.45 -17.87 9.81
N LYS A 204 4.09 -16.74 10.14
CA LYS A 204 3.38 -15.48 10.42
C LYS A 204 2.74 -14.95 9.13
N VAL A 205 3.51 -14.93 8.03
CA VAL A 205 3.02 -14.51 6.72
C VAL A 205 1.94 -15.45 6.20
N MET A 206 2.14 -16.78 6.33
CA MET A 206 1.14 -17.77 5.94
C MET A 206 -0.19 -17.57 6.67
N ARG A 207 -0.18 -17.39 7.99
CA ARG A 207 -1.41 -17.15 8.78
C ARG A 207 -2.14 -15.89 8.34
N VAL A 208 -1.42 -14.80 8.11
CA VAL A 208 -2.03 -13.56 7.60
C VAL A 208 -2.67 -13.82 6.24
N SER A 209 -1.97 -14.49 5.32
CA SER A 209 -2.52 -14.84 4.01
C SER A 209 -3.77 -15.71 4.11
N TRP A 210 -3.75 -16.78 4.91
CA TRP A 210 -4.88 -17.70 5.04
C TRP A 210 -6.10 -17.10 5.72
N ILE A 211 -5.95 -16.06 6.53
CA ILE A 211 -7.08 -15.34 7.12
C ILE A 211 -7.58 -14.27 6.15
N THR A 212 -6.68 -13.47 5.58
CA THR A 212 -7.05 -12.34 4.71
C THR A 212 -7.65 -12.80 3.39
N SER A 213 -7.04 -13.80 2.72
CA SER A 213 -7.44 -14.20 1.37
C SER A 213 -8.91 -14.67 1.29
N PRO A 214 -9.43 -15.53 2.19
CA PRO A 214 -10.84 -15.94 2.15
C PRO A 214 -11.80 -14.79 2.43
N ILE A 215 -11.48 -13.90 3.38
CA ILE A 215 -12.33 -12.75 3.72
C ILE A 215 -12.44 -11.80 2.52
N CYS A 216 -11.31 -11.47 1.90
CA CYS A 216 -11.28 -10.61 0.72
C CYS A 216 -11.95 -11.28 -0.48
N LEU A 217 -11.78 -12.60 -0.65
CA LEU A 217 -12.46 -13.34 -1.71
C LEU A 217 -13.97 -13.35 -1.51
N ALA A 218 -14.47 -13.60 -0.30
CA ALA A 218 -15.90 -13.56 -0.01
C ALA A 218 -16.49 -12.17 -0.26
N PHE A 219 -15.76 -11.10 0.09
CA PHE A 219 -16.16 -9.73 -0.24
C PHE A 219 -16.21 -9.51 -1.76
N ALA A 220 -15.15 -9.90 -2.48
CA ALA A 220 -15.07 -9.73 -3.93
C ALA A 220 -16.20 -10.47 -4.64
N GLN A 221 -16.47 -11.72 -4.25
CA GLN A 221 -17.57 -12.52 -4.82
C GLN A 221 -18.95 -11.92 -4.60
N LYS A 222 -19.17 -11.26 -3.46
CA LYS A 222 -20.48 -10.69 -3.11
C LYS A 222 -20.73 -9.31 -3.73
N PHE A 223 -19.67 -8.50 -3.85
CA PHE A 223 -19.82 -7.07 -4.13
C PHE A 223 -19.13 -6.57 -5.41
N LEU A 224 -18.26 -7.38 -6.04
CA LEU A 224 -17.42 -6.92 -7.15
C LEU A 224 -17.57 -7.80 -8.40
N PRO A 225 -17.64 -7.20 -9.60
CA PRO A 225 -17.48 -7.93 -10.86
C PRO A 225 -16.10 -8.61 -10.94
N GLU A 226 -16.05 -9.82 -11.51
CA GLU A 226 -14.82 -10.64 -11.60
C GLU A 226 -13.64 -9.90 -12.24
N SER A 227 -13.91 -9.06 -13.25
CA SER A 227 -12.88 -8.26 -13.92
C SER A 227 -12.16 -7.30 -12.98
N THR A 228 -12.81 -6.85 -11.90
CA THR A 228 -12.24 -5.91 -10.93
C THR A 228 -11.54 -6.57 -9.74
N TRP A 229 -11.53 -7.92 -9.68
CA TRP A 229 -10.92 -8.63 -8.56
C TRP A 229 -9.41 -8.38 -8.46
N VAL A 230 -8.68 -8.39 -9.58
CA VAL A 230 -7.23 -8.13 -9.58
C VAL A 230 -6.88 -6.76 -9.01
N PRO A 231 -7.44 -5.63 -9.48
CA PRO A 231 -7.18 -4.33 -8.88
C PRO A 231 -7.65 -4.24 -7.41
N PHE A 232 -8.75 -4.91 -7.04
CA PHE A 232 -9.19 -4.97 -5.64
C PHE A 232 -8.17 -5.68 -4.74
N PHE A 233 -7.70 -6.87 -5.11
CA PHE A 233 -6.69 -7.58 -4.33
C PHE A 233 -5.37 -6.80 -4.27
N ASN A 234 -4.97 -6.13 -5.35
CA ASN A 234 -3.81 -5.24 -5.34
C ASN A 234 -3.96 -4.10 -4.33
N LEU A 235 -5.15 -3.48 -4.23
CA LEU A 235 -5.43 -2.44 -3.25
C LEU A 235 -5.37 -2.97 -1.81
N VAL A 236 -5.97 -4.13 -1.54
CA VAL A 236 -5.93 -4.76 -0.21
C VAL A 236 -4.48 -5.09 0.17
N SER A 237 -3.74 -5.75 -0.72
CA SER A 237 -2.33 -6.07 -0.52
C SER A 237 -1.49 -4.82 -0.32
N PHE A 238 -1.80 -3.72 -1.02
CA PHE A 238 -1.15 -2.43 -0.84
C PHE A 238 -1.33 -1.90 0.59
N ILE A 239 -2.57 -1.87 1.09
CA ILE A 239 -2.90 -1.38 2.44
C ILE A 239 -2.23 -2.25 3.51
N ILE A 240 -2.43 -3.56 3.46
CA ILE A 240 -1.88 -4.49 4.46
C ILE A 240 -0.35 -4.47 4.44
N GLY A 241 0.25 -4.52 3.25
CA GLY A 241 1.71 -4.49 3.12
C GLY A 241 2.31 -3.17 3.61
N THR A 242 1.66 -2.02 3.35
CA THR A 242 2.09 -0.72 3.88
C THR A 242 2.03 -0.70 5.41
N TYR A 243 0.95 -1.20 5.99
CA TYR A 243 0.77 -1.29 7.45
C TYR A 243 1.85 -2.17 8.09
N ILE A 244 2.04 -3.39 7.59
CA ILE A 244 3.04 -4.33 8.12
C ILE A 244 4.45 -3.76 7.98
N ASN A 245 4.78 -3.18 6.83
CA ASN A 245 6.10 -2.60 6.58
C ASN A 245 6.35 -1.39 7.52
N THR A 246 5.35 -0.52 7.71
CA THR A 246 5.41 0.60 8.65
C THR A 246 5.69 0.14 10.07
N ILE A 247 4.96 -0.86 10.57
CA ILE A 247 5.16 -1.38 11.93
C ILE A 247 6.52 -2.03 12.08
N THR A 248 6.96 -2.78 11.07
CA THR A 248 8.27 -3.44 11.08
C THR A 248 9.39 -2.40 11.16
N LYS A 249 9.31 -1.33 10.37
CA LYS A 249 10.24 -0.19 10.43
C LYS A 249 10.22 0.51 11.78
N LYS A 250 9.04 0.81 12.33
CA LYS A 250 8.91 1.43 13.67
C LYS A 250 9.55 0.57 14.76
N LYS A 251 9.28 -0.75 14.77
CA LYS A 251 9.89 -1.69 15.72
C LYS A 251 11.41 -1.74 15.60
N ARG A 252 11.93 -1.78 14.37
CA ARG A 252 13.38 -1.73 14.12
C ARG A 252 14.01 -0.44 14.64
N LEU A 253 13.42 0.71 14.32
CA LEU A 253 13.92 2.01 14.77
C LEU A 253 13.88 2.12 16.31
N ALA A 254 12.81 1.64 16.95
CA ALA A 254 12.74 1.59 18.41
C ALA A 254 13.83 0.69 19.03
N ALA A 255 14.11 -0.47 18.43
CA ALA A 255 15.19 -1.35 18.87
C ALA A 255 16.58 -0.71 18.69
N LEU A 256 16.80 0.01 17.58
CA LEU A 256 18.02 0.77 17.36
C LEU A 256 18.18 1.90 18.38
N ARG A 257 17.10 2.65 18.70
CA ARG A 257 17.11 3.65 19.76
C ARG A 257 17.48 3.04 21.11
N LYS A 258 16.88 1.91 21.49
CA LYS A 258 17.17 1.23 22.75
C LYS A 258 18.65 0.80 22.85
N LYS A 259 19.29 0.40 21.74
CA LYS A 259 20.73 0.09 21.75
C LYS A 259 21.59 1.35 21.93
N HIS A 260 21.37 2.37 21.12
CA HIS A 260 22.16 3.61 21.17
C HIS A 260 22.01 4.36 22.50
N PHE A 261 20.81 4.41 23.08
CA PHE A 261 20.56 5.10 24.35
C PHE A 261 20.65 4.19 25.59
N GLY A 262 20.68 2.86 25.41
CA GLY A 262 20.80 1.88 26.49
C GLY A 262 22.25 1.61 26.89
N GLU A 263 23.20 1.66 25.94
CA GLU A 263 24.64 1.50 26.24
C GLU A 263 25.22 2.70 27.01
N GLY A 264 24.66 3.91 26.85
CA GLY A 264 25.11 5.10 27.59
C GLY A 264 24.72 5.16 29.07
N ARG A 265 23.88 4.24 29.55
CA ARG A 265 23.33 4.25 30.94
C ARG A 265 23.91 3.17 31.85
N ALA A 266 24.80 2.30 31.34
CA ALA A 266 25.47 1.28 32.13
C ALA A 266 26.54 1.85 33.09
N SER A 267 26.73 3.17 33.14
CA SER A 267 27.71 3.83 34.03
C SER A 267 27.10 4.68 35.17
N GLY A 268 25.79 4.64 35.44
CA GLY A 268 25.31 5.33 36.64
C GLY A 268 23.80 5.35 36.88
N GLY A 269 23.42 4.90 38.07
CA GLY A 269 22.22 5.35 38.78
C GLY A 269 20.92 4.61 38.46
N SER A 270 20.45 3.85 39.44
CA SER A 270 19.09 3.29 39.51
C SER A 270 18.03 4.39 39.47
N THR A 271 17.08 4.30 38.53
CA THR A 271 15.73 4.85 38.73
C THR A 271 14.68 3.95 38.10
N ILE A 272 13.65 3.66 38.91
CA ILE A 272 12.47 2.88 38.59
C ILE A 272 11.62 3.69 37.60
N GLY A 273 11.35 3.10 36.42
CA GLY A 273 10.52 3.71 35.37
C GLY A 273 11.34 4.10 34.13
N GLY A 274 11.40 3.21 33.15
CA GLY A 274 12.04 3.52 31.86
C GLY A 274 11.33 4.69 31.15
N PRO A 275 12.07 5.55 30.40
CA PRO A 275 11.49 6.71 29.72
C PRO A 275 10.42 6.33 28.71
N ARG A 276 9.38 7.15 28.57
CA ARG A 276 8.33 6.95 27.57
C ARG A 276 8.86 7.31 26.18
N PRO A 277 8.26 6.79 25.09
CA PRO A 277 8.74 7.03 23.72
C PRO A 277 8.86 8.52 23.33
N GLU A 278 8.10 9.39 23.98
CA GLU A 278 8.12 10.85 23.88
C GLU A 278 9.36 11.54 24.51
N ASP A 279 10.05 10.88 25.45
CA ASP A 279 11.20 11.45 26.17
C ASP A 279 12.52 11.37 25.39
N TYR A 280 12.51 10.79 24.19
CA TYR A 280 13.70 10.68 23.35
C TYR A 280 13.81 11.88 22.39
N PRO A 281 15.01 12.49 22.25
CA PRO A 281 15.23 13.57 21.29
C PRO A 281 14.88 13.12 19.85
N PRO A 282 14.47 14.06 18.98
CA PRO A 282 14.12 13.76 17.61
C PRO A 282 15.28 13.06 16.88
N LEU A 283 14.95 11.99 16.13
CA LEU A 283 15.90 11.16 15.40
C LEU A 283 16.86 12.02 14.56
N GLY A 284 18.14 11.98 14.89
CA GLY A 284 19.21 12.31 13.95
C GLY A 284 19.22 11.36 12.74
N PRO A 285 20.09 11.61 11.75
CA PRO A 285 20.20 10.74 10.58
C PRO A 285 20.41 9.28 11.02
N ASN A 286 19.72 8.35 10.37
CA ASN A 286 19.89 6.92 10.66
C ASN A 286 21.38 6.56 10.60
N PRO A 287 21.90 5.77 11.57
CA PRO A 287 23.29 5.36 11.56
C PRO A 287 23.63 4.68 10.23
N PRO A 288 24.81 4.96 9.66
CA PRO A 288 25.20 4.42 8.36
C PRO A 288 25.28 2.89 8.44
N TYR A 289 24.66 2.23 7.46
CA TYR A 289 24.87 0.81 7.14
C TYR A 289 25.97 0.71 6.09
#